data_AF-A0AAW2Z4T1-F1
#
_entry.id   AF-A0AAW2Z4T1-F1
#
_cell.length_a   1.000
_cell.length_b   1.000
_cell.length_c   1.000
_cell.angle_alpha   90.00
_cell.angle_beta   90.00
_cell.angle_gamma   90.00
#
_symmetry.space_group_name_H-M   'P 1'
#
loop_
_entity.id
_entity.type
_entity.pdbx_description
1 polymer ?
#
loop_
_entity_poly.entity_id
_entity_poly.type
_entity_poly.pdbx_seq_one_letter_code
_entity_poly.pdbx_strand_id
1 'polypeptide(L)'
;MSGATLSLSPQEQKQLIEAEQALRQRVRDDTDEAQYALVSNLIILCHNIENAFRDVRNTQDGETSVTGQISDKLREIENLKRKYDQQNATLYENSADLADSVEQLKDFERLYVEEKRNYDNEFNQGAKLKDQLKEAEDNQRKLKSKLDETIVKINKLNRESDDAQKKYNRLTILVNNNKDTYFQEDQRIKDLERQIETRESDIASLDALIAQLEEKIKQVNRDINRLKDNEKALDNFANKPTEVRQKWEQSVDALQEYERGLNELANQMIENGLIAGEEDISPCVVTEQQIKINKFEQRIRDRRAAIQAEKTKKEIELKELTNEYNNALEMKNQRRDELAQFTLEKNRLNERLKQRSSESLQTENELNAADRLWKDKITDLTTAKNDESNINNEIAKLDSDIELLNKELANKTADIRDAHKRKDESRLKLSELRDSLKDKYDRLGDLIQDFHLLSNHLINLRSEVRKMGLHYEATRGDITKSNDNLRSARREIADHLCAGEIDSLRRRNKQLEQSLADSSSSKTVEADCEIYKQQLERERAIVAELRDENERLRQELDALRSQTQQHIVEPSIVHTLVDVVTTTNTDGAVTTETKILEEFPEKE
;
A
#
# COMPACT_ATOMS: atom_id res chain seq x y z
N MET A 1 -7.46 -20.85 -92.75
CA MET A 1 -6.70 -21.74 -93.65
C MET A 1 -6.95 -21.33 -95.09
N SER A 2 -6.11 -21.75 -96.03
CA SER A 2 -6.17 -21.34 -97.44
C SER A 2 -7.30 -22.01 -98.22
N GLY A 3 -8.24 -21.23 -98.76
CA GLY A 3 -9.14 -21.68 -99.82
C GLY A 3 -8.43 -21.62 -101.16
N ALA A 4 -8.27 -22.76 -101.85
CA ALA A 4 -7.57 -22.81 -103.12
C ALA A 4 -8.48 -22.36 -104.29
N THR A 5 -8.25 -21.16 -104.82
CA THR A 5 -8.84 -20.74 -106.10
C THR A 5 -8.15 -21.44 -107.26
N LEU A 6 -8.85 -22.38 -107.91
CA LEU A 6 -8.37 -23.10 -109.09
C LEU A 6 -8.12 -22.13 -110.26
N SER A 7 -6.86 -21.88 -110.60
CA SER A 7 -6.49 -21.14 -111.80
C SER A 7 -6.52 -22.06 -113.02
N LEU A 8 -7.61 -22.01 -113.79
CA LEU A 8 -7.71 -22.63 -115.11
C LEU A 8 -6.54 -22.18 -116.01
N SER A 9 -5.96 -23.07 -116.80
CA SER A 9 -4.87 -22.71 -117.72
C SER A 9 -5.38 -21.76 -118.84
N PRO A 10 -4.49 -21.00 -119.52
CA PRO A 10 -4.92 -20.10 -120.60
C PRO A 10 -5.67 -20.81 -121.74
N GLN A 11 -5.41 -22.11 -121.96
CA GLN A 11 -6.05 -22.90 -123.00
C GLN A 11 -7.44 -23.41 -122.55
N GLU A 12 -7.59 -23.78 -121.27
CA GLU A 12 -8.90 -24.09 -120.67
C GLU A 12 -9.75 -22.83 -120.49
N GLN A 13 -9.17 -21.68 -120.12
CA GLN A 13 -9.86 -20.39 -120.11
C GLN A 13 -10.32 -20.01 -121.51
N LYS A 14 -9.50 -20.22 -122.55
CA LYS A 14 -9.90 -20.00 -123.94
C LYS A 14 -11.04 -20.93 -124.35
N GLN A 15 -10.98 -22.22 -123.99
CA GLN A 15 -12.08 -23.16 -124.24
C GLN A 15 -13.35 -22.83 -123.43
N LEU A 16 -13.22 -22.34 -122.20
CA LEU A 16 -14.37 -21.91 -121.38
C LEU A 16 -15.00 -20.63 -121.95
N ILE A 17 -14.20 -19.68 -122.40
CA ILE A 17 -14.67 -18.45 -123.08
C ILE A 17 -15.28 -18.79 -124.45
N GLU A 18 -14.70 -19.71 -125.21
CA GLU A 18 -15.27 -20.17 -126.48
C GLU A 18 -16.57 -20.97 -126.27
N ALA A 19 -16.67 -21.76 -125.21
CA ALA A 19 -17.90 -22.45 -124.81
C ALA A 19 -18.96 -21.48 -124.26
N GLU A 20 -18.56 -20.48 -123.46
CA GLU A 20 -19.46 -19.43 -122.95
C GLU A 20 -19.95 -18.54 -124.09
N GLN A 21 -19.09 -18.18 -125.05
CA GLN A 21 -19.48 -17.45 -126.25
C GLN A 21 -20.37 -18.30 -127.16
N ALA A 22 -20.08 -19.59 -127.36
CA ALA A 22 -20.95 -20.49 -128.12
C ALA A 22 -22.31 -20.72 -127.44
N LEU A 23 -22.37 -20.74 -126.12
CA LEU A 23 -23.62 -20.79 -125.35
C LEU A 23 -24.37 -19.46 -125.41
N ARG A 24 -23.70 -18.31 -125.23
CA ARG A 24 -24.30 -16.97 -125.40
C ARG A 24 -24.78 -16.72 -126.82
N GLN A 25 -24.16 -17.34 -127.82
CA GLN A 25 -24.55 -17.26 -129.22
C GLN A 25 -25.77 -18.16 -129.50
N ARG A 26 -25.77 -19.43 -129.04
CA ARG A 26 -26.98 -20.28 -129.06
C ARG A 26 -28.17 -19.66 -128.31
N VAL A 27 -27.92 -19.04 -127.17
CA VAL A 27 -28.94 -18.33 -126.36
C VAL A 27 -29.25 -16.92 -126.91
N ARG A 28 -28.76 -16.59 -128.11
CA ARG A 28 -29.23 -15.47 -128.95
C ARG A 28 -29.95 -15.96 -130.21
N ASP A 29 -29.47 -17.05 -130.80
CA ASP A 29 -29.95 -17.52 -132.10
C ASP A 29 -31.24 -18.36 -131.99
N ASP A 30 -31.48 -19.03 -130.85
CA ASP A 30 -32.68 -19.84 -130.56
C ASP A 30 -33.63 -19.19 -129.52
N THR A 31 -33.39 -17.95 -129.07
CA THR A 31 -33.99 -17.42 -127.82
C THR A 31 -34.44 -15.96 -127.93
N ASP A 32 -35.68 -15.67 -127.51
CA ASP A 32 -36.30 -14.34 -127.64
C ASP A 32 -35.64 -13.29 -126.71
N GLU A 33 -35.66 -12.01 -127.09
CA GLU A 33 -34.92 -10.94 -126.40
C GLU A 33 -35.35 -10.78 -124.92
N ALA A 34 -36.63 -11.06 -124.64
CA ALA A 34 -37.19 -11.09 -123.29
C ALA A 34 -36.61 -12.23 -122.40
N GLN A 35 -36.21 -13.36 -123.00
CA GLN A 35 -35.69 -14.52 -122.26
C GLN A 35 -34.20 -14.34 -121.91
N TYR A 36 -33.41 -13.68 -122.76
CA TYR A 36 -32.01 -13.34 -122.43
C TYR A 36 -31.95 -12.38 -121.22
N ALA A 37 -32.88 -11.42 -121.14
CA ALA A 37 -33.02 -10.53 -119.98
C ALA A 37 -33.36 -11.30 -118.69
N LEU A 38 -34.25 -12.30 -118.75
CA LEU A 38 -34.61 -13.15 -117.62
C LEU A 38 -33.39 -13.91 -117.07
N VAL A 39 -32.60 -14.53 -117.96
CA VAL A 39 -31.38 -15.27 -117.58
C VAL A 39 -30.33 -14.33 -116.97
N SER A 40 -30.15 -13.12 -117.53
CA SER A 40 -29.20 -12.14 -116.97
C SER A 40 -29.59 -11.68 -115.56
N ASN A 41 -30.88 -11.46 -115.30
CA ASN A 41 -31.36 -11.10 -113.97
C ASN A 41 -31.23 -12.25 -112.96
N LEU A 42 -31.50 -13.49 -113.39
CA LEU A 42 -31.30 -14.69 -112.57
C LEU A 42 -29.83 -14.86 -112.16
N ILE A 43 -28.86 -14.59 -113.05
CA ILE A 43 -27.43 -14.66 -112.72
C ILE A 43 -27.05 -13.62 -111.66
N ILE A 44 -27.56 -12.38 -111.78
CA ILE A 44 -27.32 -11.32 -110.78
C ILE A 44 -27.93 -11.69 -109.42
N LEU A 45 -29.16 -12.20 -109.40
CA LEU A 45 -29.82 -12.68 -108.17
C LEU A 45 -29.08 -13.85 -107.52
N CYS A 46 -28.61 -14.83 -108.30
CA CYS A 46 -27.77 -15.92 -107.81
C CYS A 46 -26.47 -15.40 -107.19
N HIS A 47 -25.79 -14.45 -107.82
CA HIS A 47 -24.54 -13.88 -107.27
C HIS A 47 -24.78 -13.08 -105.98
N ASN A 48 -25.88 -12.33 -105.89
CA ASN A 48 -26.29 -11.65 -104.66
C ASN A 48 -26.59 -12.65 -103.53
N ILE A 49 -27.20 -13.79 -103.85
CA ILE A 49 -27.45 -14.89 -102.91
C ILE A 49 -26.15 -15.57 -102.46
N GLU A 50 -25.21 -15.84 -103.36
CA GLU A 50 -23.89 -16.39 -103.01
C GLU A 50 -23.10 -15.47 -102.07
N ASN A 51 -23.09 -14.16 -102.35
CA ASN A 51 -22.41 -13.18 -101.49
C ASN A 51 -23.08 -13.10 -100.11
N ALA A 52 -24.41 -13.03 -100.04
CA ALA A 52 -25.13 -13.01 -98.76
C ALA A 52 -24.94 -14.32 -97.96
N PHE A 53 -24.89 -15.50 -98.61
CA PHE A 53 -24.51 -16.76 -97.94
C PHE A 53 -23.07 -16.74 -97.41
N ARG A 54 -22.13 -16.15 -98.17
CA ARG A 54 -20.73 -15.99 -97.74
C ARG A 54 -20.63 -15.05 -96.53
N ASP A 55 -21.39 -13.97 -96.52
CA ASP A 55 -21.43 -13.01 -95.41
C ASP A 55 -22.09 -13.62 -94.16
N VAL A 56 -23.19 -14.37 -94.30
CA VAL A 56 -23.79 -15.15 -93.20
C VAL A 56 -22.77 -16.14 -92.63
N ARG A 57 -22.03 -16.87 -93.48
CA ARG A 57 -21.03 -17.84 -93.01
C ARG A 57 -19.88 -17.17 -92.26
N ASN A 58 -19.30 -16.12 -92.81
CA ASN A 58 -18.20 -15.37 -92.20
C ASN A 58 -18.61 -14.74 -90.85
N THR A 59 -19.84 -14.23 -90.76
CA THR A 59 -20.38 -13.65 -89.52
C THR A 59 -20.75 -14.73 -88.49
N GLN A 60 -21.22 -15.91 -88.91
CA GLN A 60 -21.53 -17.04 -88.04
C GLN A 60 -20.28 -17.71 -87.42
N ASP A 61 -19.19 -17.81 -88.18
CA ASP A 61 -17.88 -18.22 -87.63
C ASP A 61 -17.38 -17.20 -86.59
N GLY A 62 -17.61 -15.90 -86.84
CA GLY A 62 -17.36 -14.81 -85.89
C GLY A 62 -18.23 -14.89 -84.62
N GLU A 63 -19.53 -15.12 -84.77
CA GLU A 63 -20.49 -15.29 -83.68
C GLU A 63 -20.08 -16.45 -82.76
N THR A 64 -19.66 -17.58 -83.35
CA THR A 64 -19.21 -18.76 -82.62
C THR A 64 -17.94 -18.47 -81.80
N SER A 65 -16.98 -17.74 -82.39
CA SER A 65 -15.75 -17.30 -81.72
C SER A 65 -16.03 -16.38 -80.52
N VAL A 66 -16.88 -15.35 -80.72
CA VAL A 66 -17.26 -14.40 -79.65
C VAL A 66 -18.04 -15.11 -78.54
N THR A 67 -18.91 -16.06 -78.87
CA THR A 67 -19.68 -16.85 -77.89
C THR A 67 -18.77 -17.69 -76.98
N GLY A 68 -17.69 -18.27 -77.52
CA GLY A 68 -16.66 -18.97 -76.74
C GLY A 68 -15.94 -18.03 -75.78
N GLN A 69 -15.47 -16.87 -76.27
CA GLN A 69 -14.76 -15.88 -75.45
C GLN A 69 -15.63 -15.32 -74.32
N ILE A 70 -16.91 -15.03 -74.59
CA ILE A 70 -17.90 -14.63 -73.57
C ILE A 70 -18.06 -15.74 -72.51
N SER A 71 -18.14 -17.01 -72.92
CA SER A 71 -18.36 -18.14 -72.02
C SER A 71 -17.18 -18.37 -71.06
N ASP A 72 -15.95 -18.27 -71.54
CA ASP A 72 -14.76 -18.39 -70.68
C ASP A 72 -14.60 -17.17 -69.77
N LYS A 73 -14.90 -15.96 -70.25
CA LYS A 73 -14.90 -14.73 -69.44
C LYS A 73 -15.99 -14.70 -68.38
N LEU A 74 -17.15 -15.31 -68.62
CA LEU A 74 -18.17 -15.52 -67.60
C LEU A 74 -17.70 -16.50 -66.51
N ARG A 75 -16.99 -17.59 -66.90
CA ARG A 75 -16.38 -18.53 -65.95
C ARG A 75 -15.26 -17.88 -65.11
N GLU A 76 -14.49 -16.98 -65.72
CA GLU A 76 -13.50 -16.14 -65.02
C GLU A 76 -14.20 -15.26 -63.96
N ILE A 77 -15.28 -14.57 -64.34
CA ILE A 77 -16.11 -13.77 -63.42
C ILE A 77 -16.72 -14.61 -62.29
N GLU A 78 -17.21 -15.83 -62.55
CA GLU A 78 -17.75 -16.70 -61.49
C GLU A 78 -16.67 -17.13 -60.48
N ASN A 79 -15.48 -17.52 -60.96
CA ASN A 79 -14.38 -17.91 -60.09
C ASN A 79 -13.88 -16.74 -59.23
N LEU A 80 -13.78 -15.54 -59.82
CA LEU A 80 -13.40 -14.32 -59.11
C LEU A 80 -14.50 -13.87 -58.14
N LYS A 81 -15.78 -14.06 -58.47
CA LYS A 81 -16.88 -13.84 -57.54
C LYS A 81 -16.78 -14.79 -56.34
N ARG A 82 -16.48 -16.08 -56.52
CA ARG A 82 -16.27 -17.01 -55.40
C ARG A 82 -15.09 -16.57 -54.52
N LYS A 83 -13.97 -16.13 -55.11
CA LYS A 83 -12.84 -15.56 -54.35
C LYS A 83 -13.25 -14.28 -53.58
N TYR A 84 -14.08 -13.43 -54.19
CA TYR A 84 -14.58 -12.20 -53.58
C TYR A 84 -15.51 -12.49 -52.41
N ASP A 85 -16.47 -13.39 -52.59
CA ASP A 85 -17.41 -13.84 -51.54
C ASP A 85 -16.63 -14.50 -50.37
N GLN A 86 -15.55 -15.24 -50.64
CA GLN A 86 -14.63 -15.80 -49.64
C GLN A 86 -13.83 -14.71 -48.90
N GLN A 87 -13.15 -13.80 -49.61
CA GLN A 87 -12.39 -12.71 -48.99
C GLN A 87 -13.29 -11.77 -48.17
N ASN A 88 -14.54 -11.57 -48.59
CA ASN A 88 -15.54 -10.81 -47.84
C ASN A 88 -15.90 -11.48 -46.50
N ALA A 89 -16.04 -12.81 -46.48
CA ALA A 89 -16.27 -13.55 -45.24
C ALA A 89 -15.07 -13.42 -44.28
N THR A 90 -13.84 -13.58 -44.77
CA THR A 90 -12.61 -13.41 -43.99
C THR A 90 -12.39 -11.95 -43.54
N LEU A 91 -12.87 -10.96 -44.29
CA LEU A 91 -12.91 -9.55 -43.85
C LEU A 91 -13.84 -9.37 -42.65
N TYR A 92 -15.07 -9.91 -42.71
CA TYR A 92 -16.01 -9.83 -41.59
C TYR A 92 -15.48 -10.54 -40.34
N GLU A 93 -14.95 -11.76 -40.49
CA GLU A 93 -14.35 -12.54 -39.40
C GLU A 93 -13.21 -11.76 -38.73
N ASN A 94 -12.20 -11.31 -39.48
CA ASN A 94 -11.11 -10.50 -38.93
C ASN A 94 -11.58 -9.16 -38.35
N SER A 95 -12.66 -8.55 -38.86
CA SER A 95 -13.19 -7.29 -38.33
C SER A 95 -13.89 -7.46 -36.97
N ALA A 96 -14.56 -8.59 -36.75
CA ALA A 96 -15.12 -8.96 -35.45
C ALA A 96 -13.99 -9.30 -34.46
N ASP A 97 -13.02 -10.11 -34.91
CA ASP A 97 -11.84 -10.48 -34.13
C ASP A 97 -11.00 -9.24 -33.71
N LEU A 98 -10.96 -8.21 -34.55
CA LEU A 98 -10.34 -6.92 -34.23
C LEU A 98 -11.18 -6.13 -33.21
N ALA A 99 -12.50 -6.07 -33.37
CA ALA A 99 -13.40 -5.36 -32.45
C ALA A 99 -13.35 -5.93 -31.03
N ASP A 100 -13.37 -7.26 -30.89
CA ASP A 100 -13.25 -7.93 -29.59
C ASP A 100 -11.88 -7.66 -28.93
N SER A 101 -10.79 -7.65 -29.71
CA SER A 101 -9.47 -7.27 -29.19
C SER A 101 -9.36 -5.78 -28.84
N VAL A 102 -10.11 -4.88 -29.50
CA VAL A 102 -10.23 -3.47 -29.10
C VAL A 102 -10.95 -3.34 -27.76
N GLU A 103 -12.03 -4.10 -27.52
CA GLU A 103 -12.76 -4.03 -26.24
C GLU A 103 -11.92 -4.61 -25.09
N GLN A 104 -11.25 -5.75 -25.31
CA GLN A 104 -10.29 -6.32 -24.37
C GLN A 104 -9.18 -5.33 -24.01
N LEU A 105 -8.62 -4.59 -25.00
CA LEU A 105 -7.59 -3.58 -24.74
C LEU A 105 -8.12 -2.44 -23.85
N LYS A 106 -9.36 -1.97 -24.03
CA LYS A 106 -9.97 -0.94 -23.16
C LYS A 106 -10.08 -1.41 -21.71
N ASP A 107 -10.50 -2.65 -21.48
CA ASP A 107 -10.64 -3.19 -20.13
C ASP A 107 -9.28 -3.45 -19.46
N PHE A 108 -8.26 -3.89 -20.20
CA PHE A 108 -6.90 -3.95 -19.68
C PHE A 108 -6.28 -2.55 -19.45
N GLU A 109 -6.61 -1.53 -20.26
CA GLU A 109 -6.21 -0.14 -19.99
C GLU A 109 -6.87 0.41 -18.71
N ARG A 110 -8.14 0.09 -18.45
CA ARG A 110 -8.82 0.39 -17.19
C ARG A 110 -8.14 -0.28 -15.99
N LEU A 111 -7.90 -1.59 -16.06
CA LEU A 111 -7.24 -2.36 -15.00
C LEU A 111 -5.82 -1.85 -14.70
N TYR A 112 -5.04 -1.50 -15.72
CA TYR A 112 -3.71 -0.91 -15.53
C TYR A 112 -3.77 0.47 -14.86
N VAL A 113 -4.75 1.31 -15.20
CA VAL A 113 -4.95 2.60 -14.53
C VAL A 113 -5.33 2.42 -13.05
N GLU A 114 -6.16 1.43 -12.75
CA GLU A 114 -6.54 1.09 -11.37
C GLU A 114 -5.35 0.54 -10.56
N GLU A 115 -4.60 -0.44 -11.08
CA GLU A 115 -3.42 -0.97 -10.38
C GLU A 115 -2.29 0.05 -10.25
N LYS A 116 -2.13 0.96 -11.23
CA LYS A 116 -1.25 2.11 -11.07
C LYS A 116 -1.71 2.99 -9.90
N ARG A 117 -3.01 3.32 -9.82
CA ARG A 117 -3.57 4.14 -8.74
C ARG A 117 -3.42 3.47 -7.38
N ASN A 118 -3.60 2.14 -7.30
CA ASN A 118 -3.39 1.36 -6.08
C ASN A 118 -1.92 1.43 -5.64
N TYR A 119 -0.97 1.19 -6.55
CA TYR A 119 0.46 1.37 -6.26
C TYR A 119 0.78 2.80 -5.79
N ASP A 120 0.27 3.83 -6.49
CA ASP A 120 0.53 5.23 -6.14
C ASP A 120 -0.10 5.58 -4.76
N ASN A 121 -1.26 5.02 -4.40
CA ASN A 121 -1.87 5.16 -3.08
C ASN A 121 -1.02 4.52 -1.98
N GLU A 122 -0.61 3.26 -2.16
CA GLU A 122 0.16 2.49 -1.18
C GLU A 122 1.55 3.12 -0.95
N PHE A 123 2.21 3.57 -2.03
CA PHE A 123 3.49 4.29 -1.95
C PHE A 123 3.37 5.57 -1.10
N ASN A 124 2.29 6.34 -1.28
CA ASN A 124 2.02 7.54 -0.50
C ASN A 124 1.67 7.25 0.98
N GLN A 125 1.11 6.08 1.30
CA GLN A 125 0.91 5.65 2.69
C GLN A 125 2.22 5.23 3.36
N GLY A 126 3.04 4.41 2.67
CA GLY A 126 4.35 4.00 3.17
C GLY A 126 5.31 5.18 3.38
N ALA A 127 5.23 6.22 2.55
CA ALA A 127 5.97 7.47 2.76
C ALA A 127 5.59 8.16 4.08
N LYS A 128 4.28 8.30 4.37
CA LYS A 128 3.80 8.92 5.62
C LYS A 128 4.23 8.14 6.86
N LEU A 129 4.09 6.81 6.85
CA LEU A 129 4.53 5.96 7.95
C LEU A 129 6.04 6.09 8.21
N LYS A 130 6.84 6.24 7.15
CA LYS A 130 8.29 6.45 7.25
C LYS A 130 8.64 7.81 7.86
N ASP A 131 7.91 8.87 7.51
CA ASP A 131 8.10 10.20 8.12
C ASP A 131 7.67 10.21 9.60
N GLN A 132 6.55 9.55 9.94
CA GLN A 132 6.09 9.38 11.32
C GLN A 132 7.08 8.57 12.17
N LEU A 133 7.60 7.46 11.63
CA LEU A 133 8.63 6.65 12.27
C LEU A 133 9.89 7.48 12.57
N LYS A 134 10.33 8.29 11.61
CA LYS A 134 11.48 9.18 11.80
C LYS A 134 11.22 10.25 12.86
N GLU A 135 10.04 10.85 12.89
CA GLU A 135 9.67 11.81 13.94
C GLU A 135 9.68 11.16 15.33
N ALA A 136 9.15 9.94 15.46
CA ALA A 136 9.18 9.16 16.70
C ALA A 136 10.63 8.85 17.13
N GLU A 137 11.50 8.41 16.21
CA GLU A 137 12.93 8.20 16.49
C GLU A 137 13.62 9.49 16.95
N ASP A 138 13.45 10.61 16.24
CA ASP A 138 14.08 11.88 16.58
C ASP A 138 13.57 12.42 17.93
N ASN A 139 12.29 12.20 18.26
CA ASN A 139 11.73 12.55 19.57
C ASN A 139 12.25 11.63 20.70
N GLN A 140 12.41 10.34 20.42
CA GLN A 140 13.00 9.40 21.38
C GLN A 140 14.48 9.74 21.65
N ARG A 141 15.26 10.12 20.64
CA ARG A 141 16.65 10.57 20.80
C ARG A 141 16.76 11.82 21.69
N LYS A 142 15.85 12.79 21.52
CA LYS A 142 15.76 13.98 22.40
C LYS A 142 15.45 13.60 23.85
N LEU A 143 14.55 12.65 24.08
CA LEU A 143 14.23 12.17 25.43
C LEU A 143 15.37 11.37 26.06
N LYS A 144 16.07 10.50 25.29
CA LYS A 144 17.26 9.77 25.77
C LYS A 144 18.39 10.75 26.17
N SER A 145 18.61 11.84 25.41
CA SER A 145 19.54 12.91 25.82
C SER A 145 19.13 13.62 27.12
N LYS A 146 17.82 13.94 27.29
CA LYS A 146 17.31 14.52 28.54
C LYS A 146 17.40 13.56 29.73
N LEU A 147 17.28 12.26 29.50
CA LEU A 147 17.45 11.24 30.52
C LEU A 147 18.90 11.24 31.03
N ASP A 148 19.89 11.24 30.14
CA ASP A 148 21.31 11.32 30.50
C ASP A 148 21.63 12.59 31.30
N GLU A 149 21.14 13.75 30.87
CA GLU A 149 21.23 15.03 31.62
C GLU A 149 20.60 14.92 33.02
N THR A 150 19.45 14.26 33.13
CA THR A 150 18.73 14.06 34.40
C THR A 150 19.47 13.10 35.33
N ILE A 151 20.05 12.01 34.79
CA ILE A 151 20.90 11.08 35.54
C ILE A 151 22.17 11.79 36.06
N VAL A 152 22.78 12.68 35.27
CA VAL A 152 23.90 13.51 35.73
C VAL A 152 23.48 14.48 36.84
N LYS A 153 22.31 15.13 36.71
CA LYS A 153 21.70 15.98 37.75
C LYS A 153 21.44 15.21 39.05
N ILE A 154 20.87 14.01 38.98
CA ILE A 154 20.63 13.12 40.13
C ILE A 154 21.95 12.71 40.80
N ASN A 155 22.96 12.31 40.03
CA ASN A 155 24.27 11.93 40.56
C ASN A 155 24.99 13.10 41.24
N LYS A 156 24.79 14.34 40.77
CA LYS A 156 25.25 15.55 41.45
C LYS A 156 24.47 15.78 42.76
N LEU A 157 23.14 15.72 42.73
CA LEU A 157 22.29 15.96 43.89
C LEU A 157 22.47 14.92 45.01
N ASN A 158 22.72 13.64 44.67
CA ASN A 158 23.10 12.60 45.64
C ASN A 158 24.34 13.04 46.43
N ARG A 159 25.41 13.48 45.75
CA ARG A 159 26.67 13.92 46.39
C ARG A 159 26.47 15.17 47.25
N GLU A 160 25.72 16.15 46.76
CA GLU A 160 25.39 17.36 47.52
C GLU A 160 24.55 17.05 48.77
N SER A 161 23.61 16.10 48.68
CA SER A 161 22.81 15.64 49.83
C SER A 161 23.65 14.85 50.84
N ASP A 162 24.50 13.92 50.38
CA ASP A 162 25.43 13.17 51.22
C ASP A 162 26.37 14.09 52.01
N ASP A 163 26.95 15.11 51.36
CA ASP A 163 27.87 16.04 52.01
C ASP A 163 27.15 17.02 52.96
N ALA A 164 25.91 17.42 52.63
CA ALA A 164 25.05 18.15 53.56
C ALA A 164 24.72 17.29 54.80
N GLN A 165 24.40 16.00 54.63
CA GLN A 165 24.11 15.09 55.74
C GLN A 165 25.34 14.83 56.61
N LYS A 166 26.53 14.67 56.00
CA LYS A 166 27.81 14.59 56.72
C LYS A 166 28.06 15.86 57.54
N LYS A 167 27.76 17.06 57.01
CA LYS A 167 27.87 18.32 57.76
C LYS A 167 26.86 18.37 58.92
N TYR A 168 25.60 18.05 58.68
CA TYR A 168 24.54 17.98 59.70
C TYR A 168 24.91 17.02 60.85
N ASN A 169 25.36 15.80 60.53
CA ASN A 169 25.76 14.81 61.53
C ASN A 169 26.96 15.28 62.37
N ARG A 170 27.98 15.91 61.74
CA ARG A 170 29.13 16.49 62.45
C ARG A 170 28.72 17.61 63.41
N LEU A 171 27.85 18.52 62.96
CA LEU A 171 27.34 19.62 63.78
C LEU A 171 26.43 19.13 64.92
N THR A 172 25.67 18.06 64.71
CA THR A 172 24.85 17.41 65.75
C THR A 172 25.73 16.88 66.89
N ILE A 173 26.85 16.22 66.55
CA ILE A 173 27.84 15.74 67.53
C ILE A 173 28.48 16.93 68.27
N LEU A 174 28.86 18.00 67.57
CA LEU A 174 29.45 19.20 68.19
C LEU A 174 28.48 19.89 69.15
N VAL A 175 27.21 20.06 68.78
CA VAL A 175 26.19 20.68 69.64
C VAL A 175 25.92 19.84 70.90
N ASN A 176 25.90 18.51 70.78
CA ASN A 176 25.76 17.63 71.95
C ASN A 176 26.99 17.71 72.87
N ASN A 177 28.21 17.59 72.32
CA ASN A 177 29.44 17.72 73.08
C ASN A 177 29.56 19.09 73.79
N ASN A 178 29.10 20.17 73.14
CA ASN A 178 29.04 21.50 73.73
C ASN A 178 28.05 21.57 74.90
N LYS A 179 26.87 20.96 74.78
CA LYS A 179 25.86 20.88 75.87
C LYS A 179 26.38 20.08 77.07
N ASP A 180 27.01 18.94 76.84
CA ASP A 180 27.63 18.12 77.90
C ASP A 180 28.78 18.87 78.61
N THR A 181 29.62 19.57 77.84
CA THR A 181 30.75 20.34 78.40
C THR A 181 30.27 21.57 79.17
N TYR A 182 29.22 22.24 78.69
CA TYR A 182 28.58 23.36 79.40
C TYR A 182 28.02 22.90 80.75
N PHE A 183 27.33 21.75 80.79
CA PHE A 183 26.81 21.16 82.03
C PHE A 183 27.94 20.81 83.02
N GLN A 184 29.06 20.26 82.55
CA GLN A 184 30.21 19.97 83.41
C GLN A 184 30.85 21.24 83.99
N GLU A 185 30.98 22.32 83.21
CA GLU A 185 31.55 23.59 83.68
C GLU A 185 30.60 24.33 84.63
N ASP A 186 29.28 24.28 84.42
CA ASP A 186 28.24 24.80 85.32
C ASP A 186 28.22 24.08 86.69
N GLN A 187 28.29 22.75 86.71
CA GLN A 187 28.39 22.00 87.98
C GLN A 187 29.69 22.33 88.74
N ARG A 188 30.81 22.47 88.01
CA ARG A 188 32.10 22.85 88.62
C ARG A 188 32.09 24.27 89.21
N ILE A 189 31.31 25.19 88.65
CA ILE A 189 31.08 26.51 89.26
C ILE A 189 30.30 26.36 90.57
N LYS A 190 29.22 25.57 90.60
CA LYS A 190 28.42 25.34 91.82
C LYS A 190 29.22 24.70 92.95
N ASP A 191 30.15 23.81 92.63
CA ASP A 191 31.06 23.23 93.63
C ASP A 191 32.15 24.22 94.09
N LEU A 192 32.59 25.15 93.24
CA LEU A 192 33.44 26.26 93.68
C LEU A 192 32.68 27.28 94.54
N GLU A 193 31.40 27.51 94.28
CA GLU A 193 30.54 28.38 95.10
C GLU A 193 30.39 27.84 96.52
N ARG A 194 30.10 26.55 96.68
CA ARG A 194 30.10 25.86 97.98
C ARG A 194 31.45 25.96 98.72
N GLN A 195 32.55 25.86 97.99
CA GLN A 195 33.91 26.00 98.55
C GLN A 195 34.20 27.45 99.00
N ILE A 196 33.74 28.44 98.23
CA ILE A 196 33.81 29.87 98.60
C ILE A 196 33.01 30.13 99.87
N GLU A 197 31.74 29.74 99.92
CA GLU A 197 30.87 29.89 101.11
C GLU A 197 31.48 29.23 102.36
N THR A 198 32.02 28.01 102.21
CA THR A 198 32.72 27.29 103.29
C THR A 198 33.92 28.08 103.79
N ARG A 199 34.71 28.68 102.89
CA ARG A 199 35.92 29.44 103.24
C ARG A 199 35.63 30.82 103.85
N GLU A 200 34.56 31.47 103.42
CA GLU A 200 34.09 32.70 104.07
C GLU A 200 33.63 32.40 105.52
N SER A 201 32.97 31.26 105.74
CA SER A 201 32.62 30.78 107.09
C SER A 201 33.86 30.40 107.93
N ASP A 202 34.85 29.70 107.36
CA ASP A 202 36.11 29.37 108.04
C ASP A 202 36.84 30.65 108.50
N ILE A 203 36.94 31.66 107.62
CA ILE A 203 37.60 32.93 107.91
C ILE A 203 36.84 33.69 109.01
N ALA A 204 35.50 33.76 108.95
CA ALA A 204 34.70 34.41 109.98
C ALA A 204 34.85 33.75 111.36
N SER A 205 34.95 32.40 111.40
CA SER A 205 35.23 31.66 112.63
C SER A 205 36.64 31.93 113.17
N LEU A 206 37.65 32.03 112.29
CA LEU A 206 39.02 32.36 112.67
C LEU A 206 39.14 33.82 113.15
N ASP A 207 38.42 34.76 112.55
CA ASP A 207 38.34 36.14 113.02
C ASP A 207 37.75 36.24 114.43
N ALA A 208 36.68 35.50 114.72
CA ALA A 208 36.12 35.41 116.06
C ALA A 208 37.09 34.79 117.09
N LEU A 209 37.87 33.78 116.69
CA LEU A 209 38.90 33.17 117.54
C LEU A 209 40.06 34.13 117.81
N ILE A 210 40.57 34.82 116.78
CA ILE A 210 41.65 35.80 116.87
C ILE A 210 41.25 36.94 117.83
N ALA A 211 40.03 37.47 117.71
CA ALA A 211 39.53 38.50 118.61
C ALA A 211 39.45 38.04 120.09
N GLN A 212 39.08 36.77 120.34
CA GLN A 212 39.09 36.19 121.69
C GLN A 212 40.52 36.01 122.23
N LEU A 213 41.46 35.56 121.40
CA LEU A 213 42.86 35.40 121.77
C LEU A 213 43.53 36.74 122.06
N GLU A 214 43.25 37.77 121.26
CA GLU A 214 43.69 39.14 121.53
C GLU A 214 43.26 39.64 122.91
N GLU A 215 41.99 39.46 123.31
CA GLU A 215 41.52 39.95 124.60
C GLU A 215 42.08 39.13 125.78
N LYS A 216 42.28 37.82 125.61
CA LYS A 216 43.04 37.00 126.57
C LYS A 216 44.48 37.51 126.71
N ILE A 217 45.18 37.77 125.60
CA ILE A 217 46.55 38.33 125.59
C ILE A 217 46.58 39.71 126.27
N LYS A 218 45.60 40.59 126.02
CA LYS A 218 45.45 41.89 126.69
C LYS A 218 45.19 41.73 128.20
N GLN A 219 44.44 40.71 128.62
CA GLN A 219 44.20 40.42 130.04
C GLN A 219 45.45 39.87 130.74
N VAL A 220 46.12 38.85 130.15
CA VAL A 220 47.35 38.28 130.73
C VAL A 220 48.46 39.32 130.81
N ASN A 221 48.62 40.21 129.81
CA ASN A 221 49.56 41.34 129.90
C ASN A 221 49.22 42.34 131.01
N ARG A 222 47.93 42.65 131.23
CA ARG A 222 47.50 43.49 132.37
C ARG A 222 47.89 42.85 133.71
N ASP A 223 47.74 41.54 133.85
CA ASP A 223 48.07 40.83 135.09
C ASP A 223 49.58 40.64 135.28
N ILE A 224 50.36 40.41 134.22
CA ILE A 224 51.85 40.44 134.27
C ILE A 224 52.34 41.82 134.72
N ASN A 225 51.77 42.91 134.21
CA ASN A 225 52.18 44.26 134.60
C ASN A 225 51.80 44.56 136.05
N ARG A 226 50.61 44.14 136.51
CA ARG A 226 50.23 44.17 137.93
C ARG A 226 51.21 43.39 138.81
N LEU A 227 51.67 42.21 138.36
CA LEU A 227 52.67 41.42 139.09
C LEU A 227 54.03 42.11 139.13
N LYS A 228 54.48 42.76 138.05
CA LYS A 228 55.71 43.57 138.00
C LYS A 228 55.63 44.82 138.88
N ASP A 229 54.47 45.45 139.00
CA ASP A 229 54.29 46.61 139.88
C ASP A 229 54.15 46.19 141.35
N ASN A 230 53.53 45.02 141.64
CA ASN A 230 53.58 44.38 142.95
C ASN A 230 55.01 43.97 143.35
N GLU A 231 55.82 43.48 142.42
CA GLU A 231 57.23 43.14 142.59
C GLU A 231 58.05 44.38 142.99
N LYS A 232 57.96 45.47 142.21
CA LYS A 232 58.55 46.78 142.58
C LYS A 232 58.08 47.30 143.94
N ALA A 233 56.78 47.18 144.24
CA ALA A 233 56.22 47.60 145.52
C ALA A 233 56.77 46.77 146.68
N LEU A 234 56.97 45.46 146.48
CA LEU A 234 57.57 44.57 147.45
C LEU A 234 59.08 44.85 147.64
N ASP A 235 59.80 45.21 146.58
CA ASP A 235 61.21 45.62 146.66
C ASP A 235 61.39 46.95 147.40
N ASN A 236 60.56 47.94 147.09
CA ASN A 236 60.48 49.20 147.84
C ASN A 236 60.09 48.97 149.32
N PHE A 237 59.26 47.95 149.60
CA PHE A 237 58.94 47.55 150.97
C PHE A 237 60.09 46.79 151.65
N ALA A 238 60.86 46.00 150.90
CA ALA A 238 61.99 45.22 151.41
C ALA A 238 63.24 46.06 151.70
N ASN A 239 63.43 47.19 151.02
CA ASN A 239 64.55 48.11 151.27
C ASN A 239 64.39 48.90 152.58
N LYS A 240 63.16 49.14 153.06
CA LYS A 240 62.92 49.85 154.35
C LYS A 240 63.44 49.09 155.58
N PRO A 241 63.22 47.77 155.73
CA PRO A 241 63.94 46.95 156.70
C PRO A 241 65.46 47.10 156.64
N THR A 242 66.04 47.25 155.44
CA THR A 242 67.49 47.46 155.28
C THR A 242 67.93 48.82 155.83
N GLU A 243 67.20 49.91 155.57
CA GLU A 243 67.47 51.22 156.18
C GLU A 243 67.34 51.20 157.71
N VAL A 244 66.32 50.51 158.23
CA VAL A 244 66.10 50.36 159.69
C VAL A 244 67.20 49.51 160.31
N ARG A 245 67.61 48.42 159.65
CA ARG A 245 68.72 47.57 160.07
C ARG A 245 70.04 48.33 160.08
N GLN A 246 70.34 49.09 159.04
CA GLN A 246 71.55 49.91 158.96
C GLN A 246 71.59 50.99 160.05
N LYS A 247 70.46 51.62 160.37
CA LYS A 247 70.34 52.56 161.50
C LYS A 247 70.43 51.87 162.87
N TRP A 248 69.98 50.63 162.98
CA TRP A 248 70.08 49.85 164.21
C TRP A 248 71.51 49.35 164.44
N GLU A 249 72.18 48.85 163.39
CA GLU A 249 73.61 48.50 163.40
C GLU A 249 74.44 49.75 163.78
N GLN A 250 74.21 50.92 163.16
CA GLN A 250 74.80 52.20 163.58
C GLN A 250 74.50 52.59 165.05
N SER A 251 73.34 52.21 165.59
CA SER A 251 72.98 52.47 167.00
C SER A 251 73.66 51.49 167.96
N VAL A 252 73.94 50.27 167.52
CA VAL A 252 74.72 49.26 168.27
C VAL A 252 76.20 49.64 168.27
N ASP A 253 76.74 50.08 167.13
CA ASP A 253 78.12 50.58 167.02
C ASP A 253 78.32 51.80 167.94
N ALA A 254 77.38 52.75 167.94
CA ALA A 254 77.42 53.93 168.82
C ALA A 254 77.28 53.58 170.31
N LEU A 255 76.55 52.51 170.66
CA LEU A 255 76.50 51.99 172.03
C LEU A 255 77.82 51.34 172.44
N GLN A 256 78.48 50.60 171.54
CA GLN A 256 79.81 50.02 171.79
C GLN A 256 80.89 51.12 171.94
N GLU A 257 80.80 52.22 171.19
CA GLU A 257 81.68 53.38 171.42
C GLU A 257 81.39 54.07 172.76
N TYR A 258 80.13 54.12 173.20
CA TYR A 258 79.77 54.65 174.52
C TYR A 258 80.25 53.76 175.67
N GLU A 259 80.12 52.44 175.54
CA GLU A 259 80.71 51.46 176.48
C GLU A 259 82.24 51.53 176.50
N ARG A 260 82.89 51.75 175.35
CA ARG A 260 84.34 52.01 175.29
C ARG A 260 84.72 53.29 176.03
N GLY A 261 83.97 54.38 175.83
CA GLY A 261 84.17 55.65 176.55
C GLY A 261 83.95 55.53 178.06
N LEU A 262 82.99 54.72 178.50
CA LEU A 262 82.79 54.39 179.93
C LEU A 262 83.97 53.61 180.51
N ASN A 263 84.52 52.64 179.77
CA ASN A 263 85.71 51.91 180.19
C ASN A 263 86.97 52.79 180.21
N GLU A 264 87.14 53.71 179.24
CA GLU A 264 88.22 54.69 179.25
C GLU A 264 88.10 55.66 180.45
N LEU A 265 86.89 56.08 180.80
CA LEU A 265 86.62 56.90 182.01
C LEU A 265 86.87 56.11 183.32
N ALA A 266 86.46 54.85 183.40
CA ALA A 266 86.69 53.99 184.55
C ALA A 266 88.19 53.79 184.81
N ASN A 267 88.98 53.56 183.76
CA ASN A 267 90.45 53.46 183.85
C ASN A 267 91.07 54.78 184.35
N GLN A 268 90.60 55.94 183.88
CA GLN A 268 91.05 57.24 184.41
C GLN A 268 90.70 57.46 185.89
N MET A 269 89.58 56.92 186.38
CA MET A 269 89.22 56.98 187.81
C MET A 269 90.04 56.02 188.69
N ILE A 270 90.53 54.91 188.12
CA ILE A 270 91.47 53.99 188.77
C ILE A 270 92.86 54.65 188.93
N GLU A 271 93.41 55.28 187.88
CA GLU A 271 94.72 55.96 187.96
C GLU A 271 94.75 57.11 188.99
N ASN A 272 93.60 57.75 189.26
CA ASN A 272 93.49 58.84 190.23
C ASN A 272 93.14 58.39 191.66
N GLY A 273 93.17 57.08 191.94
CA GLY A 273 93.23 56.54 193.31
C GLY A 273 91.97 56.70 194.18
N LEU A 274 90.78 56.78 193.57
CA LEU A 274 89.53 57.10 194.28
C LEU A 274 88.61 55.91 194.62
N ILE A 275 88.74 54.76 193.94
CA ILE A 275 87.88 53.57 194.13
C ILE A 275 88.68 52.28 193.93
N ALA A 276 88.25 51.17 194.53
CA ALA A 276 88.77 49.83 194.30
C ALA A 276 87.63 48.80 194.22
N GLY A 277 87.80 47.75 193.41
CA GLY A 277 86.92 46.57 193.39
C GLY A 277 86.02 46.45 192.15
N GLU A 278 86.14 45.30 191.51
CA GLU A 278 85.46 44.81 190.29
C GLU A 278 83.93 44.80 190.36
N GLU A 279 83.26 44.90 189.19
CA GLU A 279 82.17 43.96 188.85
C GLU A 279 81.98 43.82 187.33
N ASP A 280 81.66 42.61 186.87
CA ASP A 280 81.51 42.23 185.46
C ASP A 280 80.06 42.44 184.98
N ILE A 281 79.84 42.95 183.76
CA ILE A 281 78.49 43.06 183.15
C ILE A 281 78.45 42.36 181.78
N SER A 282 77.69 41.27 181.70
CA SER A 282 77.56 40.46 180.47
C SER A 282 76.33 40.86 179.64
N PRO A 283 76.45 41.14 178.32
CA PRO A 283 75.35 41.65 177.50
C PRO A 283 74.44 40.53 176.95
N CYS A 284 73.13 40.58 177.26
CA CYS A 284 72.16 39.54 176.82
C CYS A 284 70.81 40.13 176.33
N VAL A 285 70.81 40.87 175.21
CA VAL A 285 69.56 41.36 174.56
C VAL A 285 69.52 41.20 173.02
N VAL A 286 70.51 40.53 172.41
CA VAL A 286 70.69 40.52 170.94
C VAL A 286 69.82 39.49 170.20
N THR A 287 69.46 38.37 170.83
CA THR A 287 68.94 37.18 170.13
C THR A 287 67.48 37.27 169.67
N GLU A 288 66.61 37.94 170.43
CA GLU A 288 65.15 37.85 170.19
C GLU A 288 64.66 38.74 169.04
N GLN A 289 65.31 39.90 168.81
CA GLN A 289 65.00 40.77 167.68
C GLN A 289 65.48 40.17 166.35
N GLN A 290 66.65 39.53 166.32
CA GLN A 290 67.17 38.86 165.12
C GLN A 290 66.23 37.75 164.62
N ILE A 291 65.61 36.98 165.52
CA ILE A 291 64.61 35.95 165.15
C ILE A 291 63.37 36.59 164.50
N LYS A 292 62.96 37.79 164.94
CA LYS A 292 61.84 38.54 164.35
C LYS A 292 62.21 39.08 162.96
N ILE A 293 63.41 39.64 162.79
CA ILE A 293 63.95 40.08 161.49
C ILE A 293 64.03 38.89 160.50
N ASN A 294 64.63 37.77 160.89
CA ASN A 294 64.77 36.58 160.04
C ASN A 294 63.40 36.04 159.57
N LYS A 295 62.36 36.09 160.42
CA LYS A 295 60.99 35.72 160.04
C LYS A 295 60.32 36.71 159.08
N PHE A 296 60.64 38.00 159.16
CA PHE A 296 60.18 38.99 158.18
C PHE A 296 60.93 38.86 156.85
N GLU A 297 62.26 38.69 156.87
CA GLU A 297 63.04 38.40 155.66
C GLU A 297 62.52 37.15 154.95
N GLN A 298 62.26 36.06 155.69
CA GLN A 298 61.75 34.84 155.09
C GLN A 298 60.38 35.06 154.44
N ARG A 299 59.45 35.76 155.10
CA ARG A 299 58.16 36.15 154.50
C ARG A 299 58.32 36.99 153.24
N ILE A 300 59.33 37.87 153.17
CA ILE A 300 59.64 38.65 151.95
C ILE A 300 60.20 37.73 150.85
N ARG A 301 61.10 36.79 151.17
CA ARG A 301 61.61 35.78 150.22
C ARG A 301 60.50 34.90 149.67
N ASP A 302 59.63 34.38 150.55
CA ASP A 302 58.48 33.55 150.19
C ASP A 302 57.50 34.33 149.30
N ARG A 303 57.26 35.61 149.59
CA ARG A 303 56.38 36.48 148.79
C ARG A 303 57.00 36.87 147.45
N ARG A 304 58.31 37.13 147.38
CA ARG A 304 59.05 37.29 146.11
C ARG A 304 58.95 36.03 145.26
N ALA A 305 59.21 34.86 145.86
CA ALA A 305 59.13 33.57 145.18
C ALA A 305 57.71 33.30 144.63
N ALA A 306 56.67 33.58 145.41
CA ALA A 306 55.29 33.43 144.97
C ALA A 306 54.90 34.39 143.83
N ILE A 307 55.31 35.66 143.90
CA ILE A 307 55.08 36.65 142.82
C ILE A 307 55.82 36.23 141.55
N GLN A 308 57.09 35.83 141.67
CA GLN A 308 57.90 35.40 140.53
C GLN A 308 57.41 34.07 139.92
N ALA A 309 56.86 33.16 140.73
CA ALA A 309 56.23 31.92 140.24
C ALA A 309 54.93 32.20 139.45
N GLU A 310 54.04 33.04 139.97
CA GLU A 310 52.80 33.38 139.24
C GLU A 310 53.10 34.26 138.00
N LYS A 311 54.11 35.12 138.07
CA LYS A 311 54.62 35.92 136.94
C LYS A 311 55.21 35.03 135.83
N THR A 312 56.10 34.09 136.16
CA THR A 312 56.68 33.17 135.16
C THR A 312 55.62 32.23 134.57
N LYS A 313 54.66 31.76 135.36
CA LYS A 313 53.47 31.04 134.89
C LYS A 313 52.64 31.88 133.90
N LYS A 314 52.35 33.15 134.22
CA LYS A 314 51.66 34.07 133.30
C LYS A 314 52.47 34.41 132.06
N GLU A 315 53.80 34.48 132.15
CA GLU A 315 54.71 34.67 131.02
C GLU A 315 54.82 33.42 130.12
N ILE A 316 54.49 32.22 130.63
CA ILE A 316 54.31 30.99 129.84
C ILE A 316 52.93 31.03 129.15
N GLU A 317 51.86 31.27 129.90
CA GLU A 317 50.48 31.41 129.39
C GLU A 317 50.38 32.47 128.28
N LEU A 318 51.12 33.58 128.41
CA LEU A 318 51.23 34.60 127.37
C LEU A 318 51.89 34.06 126.07
N LYS A 319 52.95 33.23 126.18
CA LYS A 319 53.62 32.63 125.02
C LYS A 319 52.74 31.61 124.33
N GLU A 320 52.03 30.79 125.10
CA GLU A 320 51.08 29.80 124.59
C GLU A 320 49.95 30.49 123.81
N LEU A 321 49.30 31.49 124.40
CA LEU A 321 48.28 32.31 123.73
C LEU A 321 48.82 33.07 122.50
N THR A 322 50.07 33.54 122.54
CA THR A 322 50.71 34.22 121.39
C THR A 322 50.97 33.23 120.24
N ASN A 323 51.36 32.00 120.55
CA ASN A 323 51.51 30.93 119.55
C ASN A 323 50.15 30.52 118.96
N GLU A 324 49.11 30.37 119.79
CA GLU A 324 47.74 30.11 119.31
C GLU A 324 47.24 31.24 118.39
N TYR A 325 47.47 32.51 118.77
CA TYR A 325 47.13 33.67 117.95
C TYR A 325 47.86 33.66 116.59
N ASN A 326 49.17 33.39 116.59
CA ASN A 326 49.96 33.33 115.37
C ASN A 326 49.49 32.18 114.45
N ASN A 327 49.22 31.00 115.01
CA ASN A 327 48.70 29.85 114.25
C ASN A 327 47.31 30.14 113.65
N ALA A 328 46.41 30.77 114.43
CA ALA A 328 45.09 31.15 113.94
C ALA A 328 45.16 32.22 112.83
N LEU A 329 46.09 33.18 112.96
CA LEU A 329 46.34 34.21 111.95
C LEU A 329 46.95 33.61 110.67
N GLU A 330 47.87 32.64 110.79
CA GLU A 330 48.42 31.92 109.63
C GLU A 330 47.34 31.10 108.91
N MET A 331 46.53 30.32 109.65
CA MET A 331 45.40 29.59 109.07
C MET A 331 44.39 30.53 108.41
N LYS A 332 44.13 31.71 108.99
CA LYS A 332 43.25 32.73 108.37
C LYS A 332 43.82 33.21 107.03
N ASN A 333 45.13 33.48 106.97
CA ASN A 333 45.78 33.90 105.73
C ASN A 333 45.75 32.79 104.67
N GLN A 334 46.08 31.55 105.04
CA GLN A 334 45.98 30.38 104.14
C GLN A 334 44.55 30.21 103.59
N ARG A 335 43.52 30.30 104.45
CA ARG A 335 42.11 30.23 104.03
C ARG A 335 41.69 31.39 103.13
N ARG A 336 42.26 32.59 103.32
CA ARG A 336 42.04 33.77 102.46
C ARG A 336 42.69 33.61 101.09
N ASP A 337 43.87 33.01 101.02
CA ASP A 337 44.54 32.71 99.74
C ASP A 337 43.81 31.60 98.98
N GLU A 338 43.32 30.56 99.66
CA GLU A 338 42.43 29.54 99.07
C GLU A 338 41.13 30.17 98.52
N LEU A 339 40.47 31.06 99.30
CA LEU A 339 39.28 31.80 98.87
C LEU A 339 39.56 32.65 97.62
N ALA A 340 40.70 33.33 97.56
CA ALA A 340 41.11 34.12 96.40
C ALA A 340 41.34 33.24 95.15
N GLN A 341 41.94 32.06 95.31
CA GLN A 341 42.13 31.09 94.22
C GLN A 341 40.80 30.53 93.70
N PHE A 342 39.89 30.11 94.59
CA PHE A 342 38.56 29.62 94.19
C PHE A 342 37.74 30.72 93.49
N THR A 343 37.80 31.96 93.98
CA THR A 343 37.14 33.12 93.34
C THR A 343 37.70 33.39 91.95
N LEU A 344 39.02 33.35 91.78
CA LEU A 344 39.67 33.53 90.47
C LEU A 344 39.27 32.43 89.49
N GLU A 345 39.22 31.17 89.92
CA GLU A 345 38.85 30.04 89.06
C GLU A 345 37.35 30.04 88.73
N LYS A 346 36.47 30.39 89.68
CA LYS A 346 35.05 30.66 89.42
C LYS A 346 34.88 31.73 88.34
N ASN A 347 35.63 32.83 88.40
CA ASN A 347 35.55 33.90 87.42
C ASN A 347 36.05 33.46 86.02
N ARG A 348 37.13 32.66 85.96
CA ARG A 348 37.61 32.06 84.70
C ARG A 348 36.60 31.11 84.06
N LEU A 349 35.97 30.25 84.86
CA LEU A 349 34.94 29.32 84.36
C LEU A 349 33.67 30.07 83.91
N ASN A 350 33.25 31.12 84.61
CA ASN A 350 32.15 31.98 84.17
C ASN A 350 32.43 32.63 82.80
N GLU A 351 33.65 33.14 82.57
CA GLU A 351 33.98 33.75 81.28
C GLU A 351 34.07 32.72 80.14
N ARG A 352 34.58 31.51 80.44
CA ARG A 352 34.54 30.37 79.51
C ARG A 352 33.11 29.96 79.17
N LEU A 353 32.19 29.89 80.15
CA LEU A 353 30.78 29.58 79.89
C LEU A 353 30.10 30.62 78.98
N LYS A 354 30.43 31.92 79.12
CA LYS A 354 29.92 32.95 78.19
C LYS A 354 30.42 32.72 76.77
N GLN A 355 31.72 32.47 76.59
CA GLN A 355 32.33 32.20 75.28
C GLN A 355 31.72 30.95 74.65
N ARG A 356 31.64 29.84 75.39
CA ARG A 356 30.94 28.61 74.97
C ARG A 356 29.47 28.85 74.64
N SER A 357 28.78 29.73 75.35
CA SER A 357 27.37 30.05 75.06
C SER A 357 27.21 30.72 73.70
N SER A 358 28.14 31.59 73.29
CA SER A 358 28.13 32.17 71.94
C SER A 358 28.54 31.16 70.86
N GLU A 359 29.55 30.31 71.12
CA GLU A 359 29.98 29.24 70.22
C GLU A 359 28.89 28.18 70.03
N SER A 360 28.17 27.82 71.09
CA SER A 360 27.03 26.91 71.05
C SER A 360 25.88 27.50 70.26
N LEU A 361 25.57 28.79 70.43
CA LEU A 361 24.54 29.46 69.65
C LEU A 361 24.92 29.54 68.16
N GLN A 362 26.19 29.80 67.83
CA GLN A 362 26.66 29.77 66.44
C GLN A 362 26.56 28.36 65.85
N THR A 363 27.08 27.34 66.54
CA THR A 363 27.06 25.95 66.05
C THR A 363 25.65 25.37 65.93
N GLU A 364 24.71 25.77 66.79
CA GLU A 364 23.29 25.41 66.68
C GLU A 364 22.59 26.15 65.51
N ASN A 365 22.95 27.40 65.23
CA ASN A 365 22.50 28.08 64.01
C ASN A 365 23.06 27.44 62.73
N GLU A 366 24.34 27.05 62.72
CA GLU A 366 24.96 26.32 61.61
C GLU A 366 24.34 24.92 61.41
N LEU A 367 23.97 24.24 62.50
CA LEU A 367 23.25 22.97 62.46
C LEU A 367 21.87 23.13 61.82
N ASN A 368 21.10 24.14 62.24
CA ASN A 368 19.79 24.47 61.66
C ASN A 368 19.88 24.86 60.18
N ALA A 369 20.96 25.50 59.75
CA ALA A 369 21.22 25.79 58.34
C ALA A 369 21.58 24.52 57.53
N ALA A 370 22.35 23.60 58.12
CA ALA A 370 22.71 22.32 57.49
C ALA A 370 21.51 21.38 57.36
N ASP A 371 20.62 21.34 58.37
CA ASP A 371 19.36 20.58 58.36
C ASP A 371 18.45 20.98 57.18
N ARG A 372 18.23 22.29 57.02
CA ARG A 372 17.43 22.84 55.90
C ARG A 372 18.04 22.48 54.57
N LEU A 373 19.33 22.79 54.36
CA LEU A 373 20.02 22.52 53.10
C LEU A 373 20.02 21.02 52.73
N TRP A 374 20.13 20.13 53.72
CA TRP A 374 20.01 18.67 53.49
C TRP A 374 18.58 18.27 53.05
N LYS A 375 17.54 18.80 53.71
CA LYS A 375 16.12 18.55 53.34
C LYS A 375 15.75 19.14 51.98
N ASP A 376 16.25 20.33 51.66
CA ASP A 376 16.11 20.94 50.34
C ASP A 376 16.74 20.03 49.27
N LYS A 377 17.96 19.50 49.53
CA LYS A 377 18.63 18.57 48.61
C LYS A 377 17.95 17.23 48.45
N ILE A 378 17.31 16.69 49.49
CA ILE A 378 16.44 15.51 49.37
C ILE A 378 15.19 15.82 48.52
N THR A 379 14.65 17.03 48.61
CA THR A 379 13.48 17.46 47.83
C THR A 379 13.84 17.66 46.35
N ASP A 380 14.97 18.33 46.05
CA ASP A 380 15.57 18.42 44.71
C ASP A 380 15.76 17.02 44.10
N LEU A 381 16.35 16.10 44.86
CA LEU A 381 16.68 14.74 44.44
C LEU A 381 15.42 13.90 44.17
N THR A 382 14.41 14.01 45.02
CA THR A 382 13.13 13.30 44.87
C THR A 382 12.40 13.79 43.62
N THR A 383 12.42 15.11 43.38
CA THR A 383 11.86 15.71 42.16
C THR A 383 12.58 15.19 40.91
N ALA A 384 13.92 15.21 40.91
CA ALA A 384 14.72 14.75 39.77
C ALA A 384 14.52 13.25 39.48
N LYS A 385 14.34 12.39 40.49
CA LYS A 385 14.00 10.96 40.31
C LYS A 385 12.60 10.74 39.74
N ASN A 386 11.64 11.62 40.06
CA ASN A 386 10.33 11.60 39.42
C ASN A 386 10.43 12.04 37.95
N ASP A 387 11.25 13.06 37.64
CA ASP A 387 11.55 13.46 36.25
C ASP A 387 12.16 12.28 35.46
N GLU A 388 13.16 11.59 36.03
CA GLU A 388 13.78 10.38 35.46
C GLU A 388 12.75 9.28 35.18
N SER A 389 11.86 8.98 36.13
CA SER A 389 10.82 7.98 35.94
C SER A 389 9.82 8.37 34.85
N ASN A 390 9.43 9.64 34.77
CA ASN A 390 8.54 10.15 33.73
C ASN A 390 9.17 10.06 32.33
N ILE A 391 10.43 10.48 32.18
CA ILE A 391 11.16 10.41 30.91
C ILE A 391 11.33 8.95 30.47
N ASN A 392 11.66 8.03 31.39
CA ASN A 392 11.70 6.58 31.08
C ASN A 392 10.34 6.03 30.62
N ASN A 393 9.24 6.46 31.24
CA ASN A 393 7.88 6.05 30.84
C ASN A 393 7.47 6.62 29.47
N GLU A 394 7.95 7.81 29.08
CA GLU A 394 7.75 8.36 27.74
C GLU A 394 8.61 7.65 26.69
N ILE A 395 9.87 7.34 27.02
CA ILE A 395 10.77 6.56 26.15
C ILE A 395 10.18 5.17 25.88
N ALA A 396 9.69 4.46 26.90
CA ALA A 396 9.11 3.14 26.75
C ALA A 396 7.86 3.11 25.86
N LYS A 397 7.05 4.19 25.88
CA LYS A 397 5.94 4.37 24.93
C LYS A 397 6.46 4.55 23.50
N LEU A 398 7.43 5.45 23.30
CA LEU A 398 8.02 5.66 21.98
C LEU A 398 8.73 4.42 21.43
N ASP A 399 9.42 3.62 22.27
CA ASP A 399 9.98 2.32 21.85
C ASP A 399 8.86 1.38 21.35
N SER A 400 7.70 1.33 22.00
CA SER A 400 6.52 0.57 21.55
C SER A 400 5.87 1.13 20.27
N ASP A 401 5.73 2.45 20.17
CA ASP A 401 5.15 3.12 18.99
C ASP A 401 6.06 2.96 17.77
N ILE A 402 7.38 3.01 17.96
CA ILE A 402 8.40 2.72 16.93
C ILE A 402 8.35 1.25 16.52
N GLU A 403 8.15 0.30 17.44
CA GLU A 403 7.99 -1.11 17.09
C GLU A 403 6.70 -1.35 16.26
N LEU A 404 5.60 -0.68 16.59
CA LEU A 404 4.36 -0.73 15.82
C LEU A 404 4.53 -0.11 14.42
N LEU A 405 5.06 1.12 14.33
CA LEU A 405 5.31 1.81 13.06
C LEU A 405 6.28 1.03 12.16
N ASN A 406 7.29 0.34 12.71
CA ASN A 406 8.16 -0.55 11.94
C ASN A 406 7.40 -1.75 11.37
N LYS A 407 6.48 -2.37 12.13
CA LYS A 407 5.64 -3.47 11.63
C LYS A 407 4.68 -3.00 10.54
N GLU A 408 4.03 -1.85 10.73
CA GLU A 408 3.14 -1.25 9.72
C GLU A 408 3.90 -0.86 8.45
N LEU A 409 5.08 -0.26 8.58
CA LEU A 409 5.94 0.09 7.44
C LEU A 409 6.48 -1.16 6.73
N ALA A 410 6.82 -2.24 7.45
CA ALA A 410 7.22 -3.50 6.85
C ALA A 410 6.09 -4.16 6.05
N ASN A 411 4.87 -4.18 6.61
CA ASN A 411 3.67 -4.65 5.91
C ASN A 411 3.38 -3.80 4.67
N LYS A 412 3.38 -2.46 4.79
CA LYS A 412 3.18 -1.56 3.65
C LYS A 412 4.30 -1.66 2.60
N THR A 413 5.52 -2.02 2.99
CA THR A 413 6.61 -2.32 2.05
C THR A 413 6.35 -3.62 1.26
N ALA A 414 5.60 -4.58 1.81
CA ALA A 414 5.09 -5.72 1.05
C ALA A 414 3.92 -5.32 0.13
N ASP A 415 2.92 -4.58 0.65
CA ASP A 415 1.77 -4.10 -0.14
C ASP A 415 2.23 -3.31 -1.39
N ILE A 416 3.20 -2.39 -1.22
CA ILE A 416 3.81 -1.61 -2.31
C ILE A 416 4.49 -2.52 -3.34
N ARG A 417 5.19 -3.58 -2.90
CA ARG A 417 5.87 -4.53 -3.79
C ARG A 417 4.86 -5.31 -4.63
N ASP A 418 3.79 -5.78 -4.02
CA ASP A 418 2.77 -6.60 -4.68
C ASP A 418 1.85 -5.75 -5.57
N ALA A 419 1.58 -4.50 -5.22
CA ALA A 419 0.95 -3.52 -6.11
C ALA A 419 1.86 -3.15 -7.30
N HIS A 420 3.17 -2.99 -7.08
CA HIS A 420 4.13 -2.74 -8.16
C HIS A 420 4.19 -3.92 -9.15
N LYS A 421 4.19 -5.16 -8.64
CA LYS A 421 4.15 -6.38 -9.44
C LYS A 421 2.88 -6.47 -10.29
N ARG A 422 1.69 -6.26 -9.70
CA ARG A 422 0.41 -6.28 -10.45
C ARG A 422 0.32 -5.18 -11.51
N LYS A 423 0.81 -3.98 -11.20
CA LYS A 423 0.96 -2.86 -12.15
C LYS A 423 1.85 -3.22 -13.33
N ASP A 424 2.99 -3.88 -13.09
CA ASP A 424 3.93 -4.27 -14.14
C ASP A 424 3.44 -5.46 -14.97
N GLU A 425 2.80 -6.46 -14.37
CA GLU A 425 2.12 -7.55 -15.09
C GLU A 425 0.98 -7.01 -15.97
N SER A 426 0.21 -6.04 -15.49
CA SER A 426 -0.84 -5.38 -16.28
C SER A 426 -0.27 -4.54 -17.42
N ARG A 427 0.85 -3.83 -17.18
CA ARG A 427 1.59 -3.08 -18.20
C ARG A 427 2.13 -3.99 -19.32
N LEU A 428 2.64 -5.17 -18.97
CA LEU A 428 3.14 -6.14 -19.94
C LEU A 428 2.01 -6.65 -20.84
N LYS A 429 0.91 -7.14 -20.25
CA LYS A 429 -0.28 -7.61 -20.98
C LYS A 429 -0.88 -6.55 -21.90
N LEU A 430 -0.88 -5.29 -21.46
CA LEU A 430 -1.33 -4.14 -22.25
C LEU A 430 -0.44 -3.91 -23.48
N SER A 431 0.88 -4.11 -23.36
CA SER A 431 1.79 -4.10 -24.52
C SER A 431 1.50 -5.28 -25.46
N GLU A 432 1.45 -6.51 -24.91
CA GLU A 432 1.19 -7.73 -25.69
C GLU A 432 -0.13 -7.64 -26.48
N LEU A 433 -1.19 -7.11 -25.87
CA LEU A 433 -2.48 -6.84 -26.53
C LEU A 433 -2.39 -5.74 -27.58
N ARG A 434 -1.62 -4.67 -27.33
CA ARG A 434 -1.44 -3.57 -28.30
C ARG A 434 -0.64 -4.01 -29.52
N ASP A 435 0.39 -4.81 -29.32
CA ASP A 435 1.21 -5.38 -30.39
C ASP A 435 0.38 -6.41 -31.19
N SER A 436 -0.39 -7.28 -30.52
CA SER A 436 -1.32 -8.20 -31.18
C SER A 436 -2.45 -7.48 -31.95
N LEU A 437 -2.98 -6.38 -31.41
CA LEU A 437 -3.98 -5.56 -32.08
C LEU A 437 -3.42 -4.88 -33.33
N LYS A 438 -2.16 -4.42 -33.28
CA LYS A 438 -1.45 -3.89 -34.44
C LYS A 438 -1.30 -4.97 -35.53
N ASP A 439 -0.85 -6.17 -35.17
CA ASP A 439 -0.74 -7.30 -36.12
C ASP A 439 -2.09 -7.65 -36.77
N LYS A 440 -3.20 -7.60 -36.02
CA LYS A 440 -4.56 -7.77 -36.57
C LYS A 440 -4.96 -6.62 -37.51
N TYR A 441 -4.64 -5.38 -37.15
CA TYR A 441 -4.96 -4.20 -37.96
C TYR A 441 -4.17 -4.18 -39.29
N ASP A 442 -2.87 -4.46 -39.25
CA ASP A 442 -2.01 -4.50 -40.43
C ASP A 442 -2.51 -5.58 -41.43
N ARG A 443 -2.86 -6.79 -40.93
CA ARG A 443 -3.49 -7.86 -41.74
C ARG A 443 -4.84 -7.47 -42.34
N LEU A 444 -5.65 -6.70 -41.62
CA LEU A 444 -6.94 -6.21 -42.15
C LEU A 444 -6.70 -5.19 -43.27
N GLY A 445 -5.66 -4.35 -43.16
CA GLY A 445 -5.22 -3.45 -44.21
C GLY A 445 -4.81 -4.18 -45.49
N ASP A 446 -3.97 -5.21 -45.37
CA ASP A 446 -3.57 -6.09 -46.50
C ASP A 446 -4.80 -6.71 -47.17
N LEU A 447 -5.75 -7.25 -46.39
CA LEU A 447 -6.93 -7.93 -46.91
C LEU A 447 -7.91 -6.96 -47.60
N ILE A 448 -8.04 -5.72 -47.12
CA ILE A 448 -8.81 -4.65 -47.78
C ILE A 448 -8.14 -4.26 -49.12
N GLN A 449 -6.82 -4.17 -49.16
CA GLN A 449 -6.08 -3.90 -50.40
C GLN A 449 -6.29 -5.01 -51.44
N ASP A 450 -6.20 -6.27 -51.02
CA ASP A 450 -6.46 -7.44 -51.87
C ASP A 450 -7.89 -7.45 -52.42
N PHE A 451 -8.87 -7.10 -51.59
CA PHE A 451 -10.28 -6.96 -51.95
C PHE A 451 -10.52 -5.82 -52.96
N HIS A 452 -9.83 -4.68 -52.82
CA HIS A 452 -9.85 -3.59 -53.80
C HIS A 452 -9.28 -4.03 -55.16
N LEU A 453 -8.15 -4.75 -55.16
CA LEU A 453 -7.56 -5.29 -56.39
C LEU A 453 -8.51 -6.28 -57.10
N LEU A 454 -9.14 -7.18 -56.34
CA LEU A 454 -10.10 -8.15 -56.88
C LEU A 454 -11.37 -7.48 -57.41
N SER A 455 -11.91 -6.49 -56.69
CA SER A 455 -13.07 -5.70 -57.11
C SER A 455 -12.81 -4.97 -58.44
N ASN A 456 -11.65 -4.30 -58.57
CA ASN A 456 -11.23 -3.64 -59.81
C ASN A 456 -11.11 -4.62 -60.99
N HIS A 457 -10.51 -5.80 -60.76
CA HIS A 457 -10.40 -6.84 -61.79
C HIS A 457 -11.78 -7.34 -62.24
N LEU A 458 -12.71 -7.56 -61.31
CA LEU A 458 -14.08 -8.00 -61.59
C LEU A 458 -14.90 -6.92 -62.33
N ILE A 459 -14.71 -5.63 -62.00
CA ILE A 459 -15.28 -4.50 -62.75
C ILE A 459 -14.75 -4.48 -64.20
N ASN A 460 -13.45 -4.64 -64.39
CA ASN A 460 -12.82 -4.68 -65.72
C ASN A 460 -13.36 -5.84 -66.57
N LEU A 461 -13.45 -7.05 -66.02
CA LEU A 461 -14.01 -8.21 -66.72
C LEU A 461 -15.49 -8.05 -67.07
N ARG A 462 -16.31 -7.46 -66.18
CA ARG A 462 -17.70 -7.11 -66.52
C ARG A 462 -17.78 -6.08 -67.65
N SER A 463 -16.82 -5.17 -67.73
CA SER A 463 -16.68 -4.21 -68.84
C SER A 463 -16.28 -4.89 -70.15
N GLU A 464 -15.34 -5.85 -70.11
CA GLU A 464 -14.98 -6.71 -71.26
C GLU A 464 -16.19 -7.50 -71.76
N VAL A 465 -16.89 -8.23 -70.88
CA VAL A 465 -18.08 -9.02 -71.24
C VAL A 465 -19.20 -8.14 -71.79
N ARG A 466 -19.43 -6.94 -71.25
CA ARG A 466 -20.38 -5.97 -71.84
C ARG A 466 -19.97 -5.54 -73.25
N LYS A 467 -18.69 -5.27 -73.51
CA LYS A 467 -18.18 -4.90 -74.84
C LYS A 467 -18.33 -6.06 -75.84
N MET A 468 -18.00 -7.28 -75.42
CA MET A 468 -18.19 -8.48 -76.25
C MET A 468 -19.68 -8.77 -76.51
N GLY A 469 -20.56 -8.55 -75.53
CA GLY A 469 -22.01 -8.64 -75.70
C GLY A 469 -22.56 -7.65 -76.73
N LEU A 470 -22.12 -6.39 -76.69
CA LEU A 470 -22.49 -5.38 -77.69
C LEU A 470 -21.96 -5.73 -79.09
N HIS A 471 -20.75 -6.31 -79.19
CA HIS A 471 -20.23 -6.83 -80.46
C HIS A 471 -21.05 -8.02 -80.96
N TYR A 472 -21.43 -8.95 -80.08
CA TYR A 472 -22.29 -10.08 -80.40
C TYR A 472 -23.66 -9.61 -80.92
N GLU A 473 -24.29 -8.64 -80.25
CA GLU A 473 -25.56 -8.04 -80.70
C GLU A 473 -25.43 -7.35 -82.07
N ALA A 474 -24.33 -6.66 -82.33
CA ALA A 474 -24.05 -6.07 -83.64
C ALA A 474 -23.89 -7.14 -84.74
N THR A 475 -23.05 -8.15 -84.52
CA THR A 475 -22.83 -9.27 -85.46
C THR A 475 -24.13 -10.04 -85.73
N ARG A 476 -24.93 -10.30 -84.70
CA ARG A 476 -26.26 -10.93 -84.83
C ARG A 476 -27.25 -10.04 -85.58
N GLY A 477 -27.17 -8.72 -85.40
CA GLY A 477 -27.91 -7.74 -86.19
C GLY A 477 -27.57 -7.81 -87.68
N ASP A 478 -26.29 -7.94 -88.02
CA ASP A 478 -25.82 -8.06 -89.41
C ASP A 478 -26.17 -9.43 -90.03
N ILE A 479 -26.11 -10.53 -89.26
CA ILE A 479 -26.66 -11.84 -89.65
C ILE A 479 -28.17 -11.73 -89.94
N THR A 480 -28.91 -10.95 -89.15
CA THR A 480 -30.35 -10.74 -89.35
C THR A 480 -30.62 -9.96 -90.64
N LYS A 481 -29.91 -8.85 -90.87
CA LYS A 481 -29.98 -8.09 -92.14
C LYS A 481 -29.66 -8.97 -93.34
N SER A 482 -28.60 -9.79 -93.27
CA SER A 482 -28.21 -10.66 -94.37
C SER A 482 -29.23 -11.77 -94.64
N ASN A 483 -29.88 -12.31 -93.59
CA ASN A 483 -31.01 -13.23 -93.74
C ASN A 483 -32.25 -12.57 -94.35
N ASP A 484 -32.55 -11.31 -94.02
CA ASP A 484 -33.67 -10.59 -94.61
C ASP A 484 -33.37 -10.13 -96.06
N ASN A 485 -32.11 -9.87 -96.40
CA ASN A 485 -31.65 -9.71 -97.78
C ASN A 485 -31.82 -11.03 -98.57
N LEU A 486 -31.38 -12.18 -98.02
CA LEU A 486 -31.59 -13.50 -98.62
C LEU A 486 -33.09 -13.81 -98.82
N ARG A 487 -33.94 -13.46 -97.85
CA ARG A 487 -35.41 -13.59 -97.96
C ARG A 487 -35.99 -12.70 -99.04
N SER A 488 -35.46 -11.49 -99.21
CA SER A 488 -35.92 -10.53 -100.22
C SER A 488 -35.53 -11.00 -101.63
N ALA A 489 -34.25 -11.34 -101.86
CA ALA A 489 -33.79 -11.92 -103.12
C ALA A 489 -34.51 -13.24 -103.47
N ARG A 490 -34.79 -14.09 -102.47
CA ARG A 490 -35.59 -15.31 -102.66
C ARG A 490 -37.05 -15.00 -103.03
N ARG A 491 -37.61 -13.88 -102.59
CA ARG A 491 -38.95 -13.42 -102.96
C ARG A 491 -38.97 -12.85 -104.38
N GLU A 492 -37.97 -12.03 -104.74
CA GLU A 492 -37.78 -11.54 -106.12
C GLU A 492 -37.64 -12.68 -107.14
N ILE A 493 -36.91 -13.76 -106.82
CA ILE A 493 -36.86 -14.98 -107.65
C ILE A 493 -38.25 -15.61 -107.80
N ALA A 494 -39.01 -15.74 -106.71
CA ALA A 494 -40.34 -16.33 -106.75
C ALA A 494 -41.32 -15.48 -107.58
N ASP A 495 -41.28 -14.16 -107.44
CA ASP A 495 -42.12 -13.22 -108.18
C ASP A 495 -41.76 -13.21 -109.67
N HIS A 496 -40.47 -13.23 -110.03
CA HIS A 496 -40.01 -13.31 -111.42
C HIS A 496 -40.44 -14.62 -112.12
N LEU A 497 -40.33 -15.76 -111.44
CA LEU A 497 -40.76 -17.05 -111.99
C LEU A 497 -42.29 -17.12 -112.13
N CYS A 498 -43.04 -16.74 -111.09
CA CYS A 498 -44.50 -16.86 -111.10
C CYS A 498 -45.18 -15.88 -112.07
N ALA A 499 -44.67 -14.65 -112.23
CA ALA A 499 -45.30 -13.66 -113.11
C ALA A 499 -45.03 -13.93 -114.61
N GLY A 500 -43.80 -14.33 -114.96
CA GLY A 500 -43.39 -14.48 -116.35
C GLY A 500 -44.07 -15.65 -117.07
N GLU A 501 -44.11 -16.82 -116.45
CA GLU A 501 -44.64 -18.03 -117.11
C GLU A 501 -46.17 -18.00 -117.22
N ILE A 502 -46.88 -17.58 -116.16
CA ILE A 502 -48.36 -17.60 -116.11
C ILE A 502 -48.99 -16.76 -117.23
N ASP A 503 -48.48 -15.56 -117.49
CA ASP A 503 -49.05 -14.68 -118.52
C ASP A 503 -48.63 -15.07 -119.95
N SER A 504 -47.51 -15.78 -120.13
CA SER A 504 -47.16 -16.38 -121.43
C SER A 504 -48.08 -17.57 -121.78
N LEU A 505 -48.35 -18.44 -120.79
CA LEU A 505 -49.27 -19.58 -120.92
C LEU A 505 -50.70 -19.12 -121.22
N ARG A 506 -51.19 -18.07 -120.54
CA ARG A 506 -52.51 -17.46 -120.81
C ARG A 506 -52.68 -16.98 -122.25
N ARG A 507 -51.67 -16.33 -122.83
CA ARG A 507 -51.71 -15.87 -124.23
C ARG A 507 -51.77 -17.04 -125.21
N ARG A 508 -51.01 -18.10 -124.94
CA ARG A 508 -50.94 -19.29 -125.81
C ARG A 508 -52.23 -20.12 -125.78
N ASN A 509 -52.89 -20.22 -124.62
CA ASN A 509 -54.17 -20.89 -124.49
C ASN A 509 -55.26 -20.20 -125.35
N LYS A 510 -55.30 -18.87 -125.33
CA LYS A 510 -56.27 -18.06 -126.09
C LYS A 510 -56.12 -18.17 -127.62
N GLN A 511 -54.92 -18.52 -128.12
CA GLN A 511 -54.70 -18.79 -129.55
C GLN A 511 -55.18 -20.20 -129.96
N LEU A 512 -55.15 -21.17 -129.04
CA LEU A 512 -55.66 -22.52 -129.28
C LEU A 512 -57.19 -22.56 -129.29
N GLU A 513 -57.84 -21.83 -128.37
CA GLU A 513 -59.31 -21.64 -128.34
C GLU A 513 -59.83 -21.07 -129.67
N GLN A 514 -59.15 -20.05 -130.22
CA GLN A 514 -59.49 -19.43 -131.50
C GLN A 514 -59.41 -20.45 -132.67
N SER A 515 -58.44 -21.36 -132.63
CA SER A 515 -58.21 -22.37 -133.70
C SER A 515 -59.23 -23.52 -133.69
N LEU A 516 -59.92 -23.72 -132.57
CA LEU A 516 -60.94 -24.77 -132.40
C LEU A 516 -62.31 -24.37 -132.98
N ALA A 517 -62.57 -23.07 -133.11
CA ALA A 517 -63.86 -22.51 -133.53
C ALA A 517 -64.12 -22.63 -135.04
N ASP A 518 -63.10 -22.40 -135.87
CA ASP A 518 -63.27 -22.30 -137.33
C ASP A 518 -63.34 -23.66 -138.07
N SER A 519 -63.10 -24.77 -137.38
CA SER A 519 -62.95 -26.12 -137.97
C SER A 519 -64.18 -27.04 -137.86
N SER A 520 -65.28 -26.58 -137.23
CA SER A 520 -66.34 -27.45 -136.70
C SER A 520 -67.74 -27.24 -137.31
N SER A 521 -67.84 -26.88 -138.60
CA SER A 521 -69.13 -26.54 -139.27
C SER A 521 -69.55 -27.42 -140.47
N SER A 522 -69.01 -28.65 -140.60
CA SER A 522 -69.42 -29.61 -141.65
C SER A 522 -70.50 -30.60 -141.20
N LYS A 523 -71.59 -30.73 -141.98
CA LYS A 523 -72.85 -31.36 -141.57
C LYS A 523 -72.96 -32.87 -141.91
N THR A 524 -72.16 -33.73 -141.28
CA THR A 524 -72.19 -35.19 -141.54
C THR A 524 -72.03 -36.09 -140.31
N VAL A 525 -72.36 -35.62 -139.09
CA VAL A 525 -72.25 -36.44 -137.86
C VAL A 525 -73.47 -36.34 -136.94
N GLU A 526 -74.09 -35.17 -136.80
CA GLU A 526 -75.31 -35.02 -135.96
C GLU A 526 -76.56 -35.68 -136.56
N ALA A 527 -76.62 -35.85 -137.88
CA ALA A 527 -77.78 -36.48 -138.54
C ALA A 527 -77.88 -37.98 -138.22
N ASP A 528 -76.76 -38.71 -138.27
CA ASP A 528 -76.76 -40.16 -138.14
C ASP A 528 -76.98 -40.61 -136.69
N CYS A 529 -76.47 -39.86 -135.71
CA CYS A 529 -76.68 -40.15 -134.28
C CYS A 529 -78.15 -40.09 -133.87
N GLU A 530 -78.93 -39.15 -134.42
CA GLU A 530 -80.35 -39.01 -134.05
C GLU A 530 -81.27 -39.95 -134.84
N ILE A 531 -80.88 -40.33 -136.07
CA ILE A 531 -81.54 -41.42 -136.82
C ILE A 531 -81.39 -42.75 -136.07
N TYR A 532 -80.18 -43.09 -135.60
CA TYR A 532 -79.96 -44.32 -134.85
C TYR A 532 -80.77 -44.41 -133.55
N LYS A 533 -81.03 -43.29 -132.85
CA LYS A 533 -81.97 -43.27 -131.71
C LYS A 533 -83.41 -43.56 -132.14
N GLN A 534 -83.93 -42.81 -133.13
CA GLN A 534 -85.32 -42.98 -133.59
C GLN A 534 -85.57 -44.37 -134.16
N GLN A 535 -84.55 -45.02 -134.74
CA GLN A 535 -84.64 -46.39 -135.23
C GLN A 535 -84.69 -47.39 -134.07
N LEU A 536 -83.85 -47.23 -133.04
CA LEU A 536 -83.89 -48.06 -131.82
C LEU A 536 -85.23 -47.94 -131.05
N GLU A 537 -85.86 -46.77 -131.07
CA GLU A 537 -87.16 -46.55 -130.44
C GLU A 537 -88.33 -47.11 -131.28
N ARG A 538 -88.25 -47.05 -132.61
CA ARG A 538 -89.22 -47.72 -133.50
C ARG A 538 -89.16 -49.23 -133.39
N GLU A 539 -87.97 -49.83 -133.33
CA GLU A 539 -87.82 -51.27 -133.13
C GLU A 539 -88.40 -51.74 -131.78
N ARG A 540 -88.28 -50.92 -130.72
CA ARG A 540 -88.93 -51.17 -129.43
C ARG A 540 -90.46 -51.06 -129.48
N ALA A 541 -91.01 -50.13 -130.25
CA ALA A 541 -92.45 -50.03 -130.49
C ALA A 541 -92.98 -51.25 -131.27
N ILE A 542 -92.29 -51.64 -132.35
CA ILE A 542 -92.64 -52.81 -133.17
C ILE A 542 -92.59 -54.10 -132.36
N VAL A 543 -91.63 -54.26 -131.43
CA VAL A 543 -91.57 -55.41 -130.51
C VAL A 543 -92.68 -55.39 -129.44
N ALA A 544 -93.29 -54.24 -129.16
CA ALA A 544 -94.49 -54.15 -128.32
C ALA A 544 -95.76 -54.51 -129.13
N GLU A 545 -95.94 -53.93 -130.32
CA GLU A 545 -97.07 -54.26 -131.21
C GLU A 545 -97.06 -55.76 -131.60
N LEU A 546 -95.91 -56.33 -131.93
CA LEU A 546 -95.77 -57.77 -132.21
C LEU A 546 -95.98 -58.67 -130.98
N ARG A 547 -95.98 -58.12 -129.76
CA ARG A 547 -96.36 -58.83 -128.52
C ARG A 547 -97.87 -58.78 -128.31
N ASP A 548 -98.48 -57.62 -128.45
CA ASP A 548 -99.94 -57.48 -128.30
C ASP A 548 -100.68 -58.20 -129.44
N GLU A 549 -100.15 -58.17 -130.68
CA GLU A 549 -100.64 -58.99 -131.80
C GLU A 549 -100.39 -60.48 -131.55
N ASN A 550 -99.28 -60.90 -130.92
CA ASN A 550 -99.09 -62.31 -130.51
C ASN A 550 -100.14 -62.75 -129.49
N GLU A 551 -100.42 -61.93 -128.48
CA GLU A 551 -101.36 -62.27 -127.43
C GLU A 551 -102.81 -62.25 -127.94
N ARG A 552 -103.14 -61.34 -128.88
CA ARG A 552 -104.40 -61.35 -129.62
C ARG A 552 -104.54 -62.58 -130.52
N LEU A 553 -103.49 -62.92 -131.28
CA LEU A 553 -103.45 -64.13 -132.11
C LEU A 553 -103.52 -65.41 -131.27
N ARG A 554 -102.99 -65.43 -130.04
CA ARG A 554 -103.17 -66.53 -129.08
C ARG A 554 -104.62 -66.64 -128.63
N GLN A 555 -105.28 -65.52 -128.33
CA GLN A 555 -106.70 -65.51 -127.97
C GLN A 555 -107.59 -65.95 -129.16
N GLU A 556 -107.27 -65.54 -130.39
CA GLU A 556 -107.92 -66.06 -131.60
C GLU A 556 -107.61 -67.55 -131.84
N LEU A 557 -106.38 -68.01 -131.55
CA LEU A 557 -105.97 -69.40 -131.77
C LEU A 557 -106.51 -70.35 -130.69
N ASP A 558 -106.73 -69.91 -129.46
CA ASP A 558 -107.42 -70.71 -128.42
C ASP A 558 -108.95 -70.67 -128.58
N ALA A 559 -109.52 -69.58 -129.11
CA ALA A 559 -110.91 -69.57 -129.59
C ALA A 559 -111.09 -70.55 -130.76
N LEU A 560 -110.17 -70.56 -131.73
CA LEU A 560 -110.16 -71.51 -132.84
C LEU A 560 -109.86 -72.94 -132.37
N ARG A 561 -108.98 -73.19 -131.40
CA ARG A 561 -108.79 -74.54 -130.82
C ARG A 561 -110.04 -75.05 -130.13
N SER A 562 -110.77 -74.18 -129.42
CA SER A 562 -112.07 -74.50 -128.83
C SER A 562 -113.14 -74.86 -129.89
N GLN A 563 -112.92 -74.51 -131.16
CA GLN A 563 -113.81 -74.82 -132.28
C GLN A 563 -113.30 -76.01 -133.14
N THR A 564 -111.99 -76.11 -133.35
CA THR A 564 -111.33 -77.16 -134.15
C THR A 564 -111.13 -78.45 -133.35
N GLN A 565 -111.26 -78.44 -132.02
CA GLN A 565 -111.39 -79.68 -131.23
C GLN A 565 -112.77 -80.38 -131.41
N GLN A 566 -113.46 -80.11 -132.53
CA GLN A 566 -114.43 -81.02 -133.14
C GLN A 566 -113.95 -81.73 -134.42
N HIS A 567 -112.91 -81.29 -135.15
CA HIS A 567 -112.46 -81.94 -136.41
C HIS A 567 -111.01 -81.62 -136.87
N ILE A 568 -110.29 -82.67 -137.31
CA ILE A 568 -109.12 -82.68 -138.25
C ILE A 568 -107.78 -82.11 -137.69
N VAL A 569 -106.55 -82.54 -138.07
CA VAL A 569 -105.84 -83.83 -138.24
C VAL A 569 -104.51 -83.57 -139.01
N GLU A 570 -103.35 -83.81 -138.35
CA GLU A 570 -102.00 -84.14 -138.91
C GLU A 570 -101.21 -83.16 -139.85
N PRO A 571 -99.89 -83.39 -140.16
CA PRO A 571 -98.75 -83.89 -139.35
C PRO A 571 -97.33 -83.24 -139.61
N SER A 572 -96.28 -83.70 -138.88
CA SER A 572 -94.82 -83.71 -139.25
C SER A 572 -94.04 -82.36 -139.31
N ILE A 573 -92.70 -82.19 -139.41
CA ILE A 573 -91.39 -82.96 -139.33
C ILE A 573 -90.28 -81.87 -139.01
N VAL A 574 -89.10 -81.96 -138.35
CA VAL A 574 -88.09 -82.96 -137.85
C VAL A 574 -86.75 -82.98 -138.65
N HIS A 575 -85.58 -82.67 -138.00
CA HIS A 575 -84.13 -83.00 -138.25
C HIS A 575 -83.17 -81.89 -137.69
N THR A 576 -81.83 -82.04 -137.48
CA THR A 576 -81.10 -82.76 -136.37
C THR A 576 -79.61 -82.34 -136.25
N LEU A 577 -79.01 -82.36 -135.02
CA LEU A 577 -77.56 -82.64 -134.66
C LEU A 577 -76.43 -81.63 -135.16
N VAL A 578 -75.17 -81.44 -134.69
CA VAL A 578 -74.25 -81.69 -133.50
C VAL A 578 -72.82 -81.17 -133.90
N ASP A 579 -71.78 -80.78 -133.13
CA ASP A 579 -71.55 -80.36 -131.70
C ASP A 579 -70.09 -79.83 -131.41
N VAL A 580 -69.91 -79.03 -130.34
CA VAL A 580 -68.77 -79.01 -129.33
C VAL A 580 -67.33 -78.48 -129.68
N VAL A 581 -66.55 -78.15 -128.61
CA VAL A 581 -65.09 -77.84 -128.45
C VAL A 581 -64.69 -76.35 -128.19
N THR A 582 -63.54 -76.11 -127.52
CA THR A 582 -63.42 -75.39 -126.22
C THR A 582 -62.14 -74.52 -126.03
N THR A 583 -62.14 -73.61 -125.03
CA THR A 583 -60.96 -72.92 -124.37
C THR A 583 -60.12 -71.93 -125.21
N THR A 584 -59.22 -71.06 -124.70
CA THR A 584 -58.69 -70.66 -123.35
C THR A 584 -58.56 -69.12 -123.25
N ASN A 585 -58.46 -68.53 -122.04
CA ASN A 585 -58.06 -67.12 -121.83
C ASN A 585 -57.23 -66.92 -120.55
N THR A 586 -56.22 -66.03 -120.56
CA THR A 586 -55.34 -65.76 -119.39
C THR A 586 -54.93 -64.29 -119.24
N ASP A 587 -55.87 -63.46 -118.77
CA ASP A 587 -55.63 -62.32 -117.84
C ASP A 587 -56.90 -62.08 -116.99
N GLY A 588 -57.63 -63.17 -116.77
CA GLY A 588 -59.05 -63.22 -116.40
C GLY A 588 -59.56 -64.64 -116.60
N ALA A 589 -58.78 -65.61 -116.09
CA ALA A 589 -58.90 -67.02 -116.44
C ALA A 589 -60.00 -67.73 -115.63
N VAL A 590 -61.21 -67.82 -116.20
CA VAL A 590 -62.14 -68.89 -115.82
C VAL A 590 -61.86 -70.11 -116.67
N THR A 591 -61.12 -71.05 -116.12
CA THR A 591 -61.29 -72.48 -116.42
C THR A 591 -61.33 -73.26 -115.12
N THR A 592 -62.50 -73.82 -114.82
CA THR A 592 -62.63 -74.89 -113.84
C THR A 592 -63.23 -76.09 -114.58
N GLU A 593 -62.37 -76.86 -115.25
CA GLU A 593 -62.76 -78.21 -115.62
C GLU A 593 -62.96 -79.03 -114.34
N THR A 594 -64.06 -79.77 -114.24
CA THR A 594 -64.04 -81.03 -113.49
C THR A 594 -64.99 -82.03 -114.15
N LYS A 595 -64.36 -82.86 -115.00
CA LYS A 595 -64.67 -84.27 -115.29
C LYS A 595 -66.12 -84.76 -115.39
N ILE A 596 -66.35 -85.42 -116.53
CA ILE A 596 -67.31 -86.51 -116.72
C ILE A 596 -67.07 -87.63 -115.68
N LEU A 597 -68.18 -88.18 -115.19
CA LEU A 597 -68.43 -89.62 -114.99
C LEU A 597 -69.80 -89.85 -115.70
N GLU A 598 -70.02 -90.80 -116.62
CA GLU A 598 -69.88 -92.27 -116.52
C GLU A 598 -70.74 -92.85 -115.36
N GLU A 599 -71.65 -93.81 -115.54
CA GLU A 599 -71.84 -94.77 -116.65
C GLU A 599 -73.31 -95.00 -117.08
N PHE A 600 -73.44 -95.83 -118.12
CA PHE A 600 -74.52 -96.78 -118.46
C PHE A 600 -74.92 -97.72 -117.27
N PRO A 601 -75.79 -98.77 -117.39
CA PRO A 601 -76.52 -99.35 -118.54
C PRO A 601 -78.05 -99.50 -118.25
N GLU A 602 -78.93 -100.33 -118.85
CA GLU A 602 -78.88 -101.47 -119.80
C GLU A 602 -80.11 -101.49 -120.73
N LYS A 603 -79.97 -102.14 -121.90
CA LYS A 603 -81.00 -102.85 -122.72
C LYS A 603 -82.21 -102.05 -123.26
N GLU A 604 -82.80 -102.42 -124.41
CA GLU A 604 -82.60 -103.60 -125.28
C GLU A 604 -82.54 -103.19 -126.77
#